data_AF-A0A9P0PVU7-F1
#
_entry.id   AF-A0A9P0PVU7-F1
#
_cell.length_a   1.000
_cell.length_b   1.000
_cell.length_c   1.000
_cell.angle_alpha   90.00
_cell.angle_beta   90.00
_cell.angle_gamma   90.00
#
_symmetry.space_group_name_H-M   'P 1'
#
loop_
_entity.id
_entity.type
_entity.pdbx_description
1 polymer ?
#
loop_
_entity_poly.entity_id
_entity_poly.type
_entity_poly.pdbx_seq_one_letter_code
_entity_poly.pdbx_strand_id
1 'polypeptide(L)'
;MLNYLRITVRIWHKSIIPGNVTPSQRGIVKFYENLQMVVKKQLMLKLVNFDLQNYNLTKGGVDVVDKMKSEYSAARFSNRWPYTVFCGLLNISTINSQIIYRENTNNIITRRQFISELSKLLVMPHLYRRSQIPGLPYLLSQKIRNTTEERPTPKRDQATQAKVRCEFCPLRKNRVFFNSRGFQNETSEEETFSSEILDEEFSVFR
;
A
#
# COMPACT_ATOMS: atom_id res chain seq x y z
N MET A 1 -36.40 -40.40 7.60
CA MET A 1 -36.30 -40.62 9.06
C MET A 1 -36.81 -39.42 9.90
N LEU A 2 -36.33 -38.19 9.67
CA LEU A 2 -36.77 -36.99 10.41
C LEU A 2 -38.28 -36.67 10.28
N ASN A 3 -38.89 -36.88 9.11
CA ASN A 3 -40.34 -36.68 8.93
C ASN A 3 -41.20 -37.69 9.69
N TYR A 4 -40.73 -38.93 9.86
CA TYR A 4 -41.43 -39.98 10.58
C TYR A 4 -41.47 -39.69 12.09
N LEU A 5 -40.34 -39.25 12.65
CA LEU A 5 -40.24 -38.78 14.05
C LEU A 5 -41.06 -37.50 14.30
N ARG A 6 -41.17 -36.60 13.32
CA ARG A 6 -42.00 -35.38 13.43
C ARG A 6 -43.49 -35.69 13.48
N ILE A 7 -43.94 -36.67 12.69
CA ILE A 7 -45.34 -37.09 12.62
C ILE A 7 -45.74 -37.83 13.90
N THR A 8 -44.92 -38.76 14.38
CA THR A 8 -45.22 -39.51 15.62
C THR A 8 -45.23 -38.61 16.86
N VAL A 9 -44.31 -37.64 16.97
CA VAL A 9 -44.31 -36.66 18.07
C VAL A 9 -45.53 -35.74 18.02
N ARG A 10 -45.99 -35.31 16.83
CA ARG A 10 -47.22 -34.51 16.69
C ARG A 10 -48.48 -35.28 17.04
N ILE A 11 -48.56 -36.56 16.66
CA ILE A 11 -49.68 -37.44 17.01
C ILE A 11 -49.70 -37.66 18.52
N TRP A 12 -48.54 -37.94 19.13
CA TRP A 12 -48.43 -38.16 20.57
C TRP A 12 -48.76 -36.92 21.40
N HIS A 13 -48.30 -35.73 20.99
CA HIS A 13 -48.59 -34.46 21.67
C HIS A 13 -50.07 -34.05 21.57
N LYS A 14 -50.80 -34.48 20.52
CA LYS A 14 -52.26 -34.27 20.42
C LYS A 14 -53.07 -35.24 21.29
N SER A 15 -52.50 -36.41 21.62
CA SER A 15 -53.15 -37.43 22.45
C SER A 15 -52.95 -37.22 23.96
N ILE A 16 -52.04 -36.33 24.37
CA ILE A 16 -51.86 -35.95 25.78
C ILE A 16 -52.80 -34.80 26.10
N ILE A 17 -53.94 -35.13 26.72
CA ILE A 17 -54.83 -34.16 27.35
C ILE A 17 -54.09 -33.64 28.60
N PRO A 18 -53.90 -32.32 28.78
CA PRO A 18 -53.20 -31.75 29.93
C PRO A 18 -54.01 -32.01 31.22
N GLY A 19 -53.80 -33.18 31.82
CA GLY A 19 -54.53 -33.62 33.01
C GLY A 19 -54.50 -35.14 33.27
N ASN A 20 -54.21 -35.99 32.26
CA ASN A 20 -54.37 -37.45 32.40
C ASN A 20 -53.09 -38.28 32.13
N VAL A 21 -51.91 -37.76 32.53
CA VAL A 21 -50.64 -38.50 32.43
C VAL A 21 -50.53 -39.51 33.59
N THR A 22 -50.57 -40.81 33.29
CA THR A 22 -50.43 -41.85 34.31
C THR A 22 -49.02 -41.85 34.92
N PRO A 23 -48.82 -42.33 36.17
CA PRO A 23 -47.49 -42.41 36.79
C PRO A 23 -46.45 -43.15 35.94
N SER A 24 -46.87 -44.17 35.17
CA SER A 24 -46.00 -44.93 34.26
C SER A 24 -45.60 -44.17 32.99
N GLN A 25 -46.39 -43.19 32.55
CA GLN A 25 -46.12 -42.40 31.35
C GLN A 25 -45.25 -41.16 31.63
N ARG A 26 -45.15 -40.70 32.89
CA ARG A 26 -44.36 -39.52 33.26
C ARG A 26 -42.87 -39.62 32.89
N GLY A 27 -42.26 -40.79 33.04
CA GLY A 27 -40.86 -41.01 32.68
C GLY A 27 -40.62 -40.86 31.17
N ILE A 28 -41.55 -41.37 30.37
CA ILE A 28 -41.51 -41.30 28.90
C ILE A 28 -41.70 -39.85 28.43
N VAL A 29 -42.64 -39.10 29.01
CA VAL A 29 -42.82 -37.67 28.75
C VAL A 29 -41.54 -36.87 29.03
N LYS A 30 -40.96 -37.04 30.22
CA LYS A 30 -39.68 -36.39 30.57
C LYS A 30 -38.54 -36.77 29.62
N PHE A 31 -38.49 -38.03 29.16
CA PHE A 31 -37.50 -38.48 28.20
C PHE A 31 -37.64 -37.79 26.84
N TYR A 32 -38.86 -37.69 26.30
CA TYR A 32 -39.11 -36.97 25.04
C TYR A 32 -38.83 -35.48 25.16
N GLU A 33 -39.22 -34.84 26.26
CA GLU A 33 -38.91 -33.42 26.52
C GLU A 33 -37.40 -33.17 26.59
N ASN A 34 -36.66 -34.03 27.30
CA ASN A 34 -35.20 -33.96 27.38
C ASN A 34 -34.52 -34.20 26.03
N LEU A 35 -34.97 -35.21 25.26
CA LEU A 35 -34.48 -35.45 23.91
C LEU A 35 -34.74 -34.25 22.99
N GLN A 36 -35.95 -33.67 23.06
CA GLN A 36 -36.30 -32.49 22.28
C GLN A 36 -35.42 -31.28 22.67
N MET A 37 -35.13 -31.10 23.96
CA MET A 37 -34.20 -30.08 24.43
C MET A 37 -32.77 -30.30 23.93
N VAL A 38 -32.26 -31.54 23.98
CA VAL A 38 -30.91 -31.87 23.49
C VAL A 38 -30.80 -31.62 21.98
N VAL A 39 -31.79 -32.04 21.20
CA VAL A 39 -31.81 -31.81 19.74
C VAL A 39 -31.93 -30.33 19.42
N LYS A 40 -32.78 -29.57 20.13
CA LYS A 40 -32.87 -28.11 19.99
C LYS A 40 -31.54 -27.43 20.34
N LYS A 41 -30.89 -27.83 21.43
CA LYS A 41 -29.57 -27.31 21.85
C LYS A 41 -28.51 -27.62 20.80
N GLN A 42 -28.47 -28.84 20.26
CA GLN A 42 -27.53 -29.22 19.19
C GLN A 42 -27.77 -28.42 17.90
N LEU A 43 -29.04 -28.21 17.53
CA LEU A 43 -29.40 -27.40 16.37
C LEU A 43 -29.03 -25.94 16.56
N MET A 44 -29.35 -25.36 17.73
CA MET A 44 -28.97 -23.99 18.09
C MET A 44 -27.46 -23.81 18.09
N LEU A 45 -26.69 -24.76 18.65
CA LEU A 45 -25.23 -24.72 18.61
C LEU A 45 -24.70 -24.79 17.18
N LYS A 46 -25.28 -25.63 16.32
CA LYS A 46 -24.90 -25.70 14.89
C LYS A 46 -25.18 -24.39 14.17
N LEU A 47 -26.35 -23.77 14.41
CA LEU A 47 -26.73 -22.49 13.81
C LEU A 47 -25.81 -21.37 14.30
N VAL A 48 -25.61 -21.26 15.62
CA VAL A 48 -24.71 -20.25 16.20
C VAL A 48 -23.28 -20.42 15.70
N ASN A 49 -22.77 -21.66 15.60
CA ASN A 49 -21.44 -21.91 15.07
C ASN A 49 -21.34 -21.53 13.58
N PHE A 50 -22.36 -21.83 12.78
CA PHE A 50 -22.42 -21.44 11.37
C PHE A 50 -22.45 -19.91 11.22
N ASP A 51 -23.28 -19.22 11.99
CA ASP A 51 -23.39 -17.76 11.97
C ASP A 51 -22.09 -17.09 12.43
N LEU A 52 -21.46 -17.61 13.49
CA LEU A 52 -20.16 -17.13 13.96
C LEU A 52 -19.05 -17.35 12.92
N GLN A 53 -19.04 -18.50 12.23
CA GLN A 53 -18.08 -18.77 11.17
C GLN A 53 -18.25 -17.78 10.02
N ASN A 54 -19.47 -17.57 9.53
CA ASN A 54 -19.74 -16.62 8.44
C ASN A 54 -19.40 -15.18 8.83
N TYR A 55 -19.72 -14.78 10.07
CA TYR A 55 -19.36 -13.47 10.59
C TYR A 55 -17.84 -13.30 10.66
N ASN A 56 -17.12 -14.28 11.20
CA ASN A 56 -15.67 -14.24 11.30
C ASN A 56 -14.97 -14.19 9.92
N LEU A 57 -15.56 -14.82 8.90
CA LEU A 57 -15.05 -14.78 7.52
C LEU A 57 -15.18 -13.40 6.87
N THR A 58 -16.22 -12.62 7.22
CA THR A 58 -16.56 -11.36 6.52
C THR A 58 -16.16 -10.11 7.29
N LYS A 59 -16.07 -10.16 8.63
CA LYS A 59 -15.81 -8.99 9.48
C LYS A 59 -14.44 -8.33 9.29
N GLY A 60 -13.46 -9.04 8.73
CA GLY A 60 -12.07 -8.58 8.64
C GLY A 60 -11.76 -7.65 7.46
N GLY A 61 -12.71 -7.38 6.56
CA GLY A 61 -12.42 -6.62 5.34
C GLY A 61 -11.90 -5.20 5.60
N VAL A 62 -12.50 -4.50 6.56
CA VAL A 62 -12.09 -3.12 6.93
C VAL A 62 -10.72 -3.12 7.58
N ASP A 63 -10.47 -4.03 8.53
CA ASP A 63 -9.18 -4.17 9.23
C ASP A 63 -8.03 -4.43 8.25
N VAL A 64 -8.29 -5.23 7.20
CA VAL A 64 -7.31 -5.51 6.15
C VAL A 64 -6.98 -4.25 5.36
N VAL A 65 -7.98 -3.44 4.98
CA VAL A 65 -7.76 -2.17 4.27
C VAL A 65 -7.02 -1.18 5.15
N ASP A 66 -7.36 -1.08 6.44
CA ASP A 66 -6.69 -0.21 7.39
C ASP A 66 -5.22 -0.60 7.59
N LYS A 67 -4.93 -1.91 7.64
CA LYS A 67 -3.56 -2.43 7.66
C LYS A 67 -2.80 -2.09 6.37
N MET A 68 -3.43 -2.27 5.20
CA MET A 68 -2.79 -1.92 3.92
C MET A 68 -2.51 -0.42 3.80
N LYS A 69 -3.38 0.42 4.36
CA LYS A 69 -3.23 1.87 4.41
C LYS A 69 -2.09 2.27 5.35
N SER A 70 -1.93 1.60 6.50
CA SER A 70 -0.86 1.92 7.45
C SER A 70 0.52 1.51 6.94
N GLU A 71 0.63 0.41 6.21
CA GLU A 71 1.90 -0.08 5.65
C GLU A 71 2.46 0.84 4.53
N TYR A 72 1.60 1.37 3.66
CA TYR A 72 1.99 2.25 2.55
C TYR A 72 1.14 3.53 2.52
N SER A 73 1.32 4.38 3.53
CA SER A 73 0.58 5.64 3.64
C SER A 73 1.26 6.80 2.92
N ALA A 74 0.48 7.57 2.15
CA ALA A 74 0.89 8.87 1.60
C ALA A 74 0.74 10.03 2.62
N ALA A 75 0.19 9.78 3.81
CA ALA A 75 -0.03 10.81 4.81
C ALA A 75 1.30 11.32 5.41
N ARG A 76 1.35 12.62 5.70
CA ARG A 76 2.44 13.26 6.45
C ARG A 76 1.86 14.10 7.57
N PHE A 77 2.67 14.39 8.59
CA PHE A 77 2.29 15.31 9.66
C PHE A 77 1.85 16.65 9.07
N SER A 78 0.61 17.04 9.39
CA SER A 78 0.00 18.26 8.88
C SER A 78 -1.10 18.71 9.84
N ASN A 79 -1.15 20.02 10.08
CA ASN A 79 -2.21 20.65 10.88
C ASN A 79 -3.44 21.02 10.02
N ARG A 80 -3.44 20.65 8.73
CA ARG A 80 -4.50 21.01 7.77
C ARG A 80 -5.37 19.78 7.49
N TRP A 81 -6.56 19.73 8.09
CA TRP A 81 -7.53 18.65 7.89
C TRP A 81 -7.82 18.29 6.43
N PRO A 82 -7.99 19.23 5.48
CA PRO A 82 -8.24 18.88 4.08
C PRO A 82 -7.11 18.06 3.45
N TYR A 83 -5.86 18.33 3.83
CA TYR A 83 -4.71 17.57 3.35
C TYR A 83 -4.74 16.13 3.88
N THR A 84 -5.09 15.94 5.15
CA THR A 84 -5.24 14.60 5.75
C THR A 84 -6.30 13.78 5.03
N VAL A 85 -7.45 14.39 4.71
CA VAL A 85 -8.51 13.76 3.92
C VAL A 85 -8.01 13.39 2.53
N PHE A 86 -7.31 14.29 1.85
CA PHE A 86 -6.73 14.04 0.53
C PHE A 86 -5.75 12.85 0.53
N CYS A 87 -4.85 12.77 1.51
CA CYS A 87 -3.95 11.62 1.66
C CYS A 87 -4.73 10.32 1.92
N GLY A 88 -5.82 10.38 2.69
CA GLY A 88 -6.72 9.24 2.89
C GLY A 88 -7.33 8.75 1.58
N LEU A 89 -7.84 9.67 0.76
CA LEU A 89 -8.40 9.35 -0.55
C LEU A 89 -7.35 8.74 -1.49
N LEU A 90 -6.13 9.29 -1.51
CA LEU A 90 -5.02 8.73 -2.29
C LEU A 90 -4.67 7.30 -1.88
N ASN A 91 -4.66 7.00 -0.58
CA ASN A 91 -4.36 5.65 -0.10
C ASN A 91 -5.44 4.66 -0.58
N ILE A 92 -6.72 5.02 -0.41
CA ILE A 92 -7.87 4.18 -0.82
C ILE A 92 -7.89 4.00 -2.33
N SER A 93 -7.70 5.08 -3.11
CA SER A 93 -7.68 5.01 -4.57
C SER A 93 -6.56 4.09 -5.07
N THR A 94 -5.40 4.12 -4.42
CA THR A 94 -4.27 3.25 -4.77
C THR A 94 -4.59 1.78 -4.50
N ILE A 95 -5.24 1.44 -3.39
CA ILE A 95 -5.69 0.06 -3.10
C ILE A 95 -6.70 -0.39 -4.16
N ASN A 96 -7.72 0.43 -4.42
CA ASN A 96 -8.76 0.11 -5.40
C ASN A 96 -8.21 -0.06 -6.82
N SER A 97 -7.29 0.80 -7.24
CA SER A 97 -6.63 0.70 -8.54
C SER A 97 -5.82 -0.60 -8.68
N GLN A 98 -5.20 -1.10 -7.59
CA GLN A 98 -4.48 -2.37 -7.61
C GLN A 98 -5.44 -3.55 -7.74
N ILE A 99 -6.59 -3.51 -7.07
CA ILE A 99 -7.64 -4.54 -7.20
C ILE A 99 -8.11 -4.58 -8.66
N ILE A 100 -8.49 -3.44 -9.22
CA ILE A 100 -8.94 -3.34 -10.63
C ILE A 100 -7.84 -3.84 -11.59
N TYR A 101 -6.59 -3.43 -11.37
CA TYR A 101 -5.46 -3.91 -12.19
C TYR A 101 -5.33 -5.44 -12.14
N ARG A 102 -5.42 -6.03 -10.94
CA ARG A 102 -5.35 -7.47 -10.75
C ARG A 102 -6.50 -8.18 -11.46
N GLU A 103 -7.73 -7.71 -11.31
CA GLU A 103 -8.91 -8.34 -11.93
C GLU A 103 -8.87 -8.24 -13.46
N ASN A 104 -8.40 -7.11 -14.01
CA ASN A 104 -8.34 -6.91 -15.46
C ASN A 104 -7.19 -7.64 -16.15
N THR A 105 -6.06 -7.82 -15.47
CA THR A 105 -4.85 -8.40 -16.08
C THR A 105 -4.56 -9.83 -15.61
N ASN A 106 -5.22 -10.29 -14.55
CA ASN A 106 -4.90 -11.51 -13.81
C ASN A 106 -3.45 -11.57 -13.29
N ASN A 107 -2.70 -10.46 -13.36
CA ASN A 107 -1.33 -10.39 -12.89
C ASN A 107 -1.30 -10.03 -11.41
N ILE A 108 -0.67 -10.90 -10.62
CA ILE A 108 -0.46 -10.69 -9.19
C ILE A 108 0.94 -10.10 -9.00
N ILE A 109 0.97 -8.83 -8.61
CA ILE A 109 2.21 -8.11 -8.29
C ILE A 109 2.19 -7.64 -6.84
N THR A 110 3.37 -7.49 -6.26
CA THR A 110 3.49 -7.03 -4.87
C THR A 110 3.00 -5.59 -4.75
N ARG A 111 2.46 -5.23 -3.57
CA ARG A 111 1.97 -3.87 -3.28
C ARG A 111 3.05 -2.81 -3.55
N ARG A 112 4.28 -3.06 -3.10
CA ARG A 112 5.42 -2.15 -3.31
C ARG A 112 5.73 -1.93 -4.79
N GLN A 113 5.76 -2.99 -5.59
CA GLN A 113 6.01 -2.90 -7.04
C GLN A 113 4.90 -2.11 -7.72
N PHE A 114 3.62 -2.41 -7.41
CA PHE A 114 2.50 -1.68 -7.98
C PHE A 114 2.57 -0.18 -7.69
N ILE A 115 2.79 0.19 -6.42
CA ILE A 115 2.89 1.61 -6.03
C ILE A 115 4.09 2.28 -6.69
N SER A 116 5.23 1.60 -6.77
CA SER A 116 6.44 2.11 -7.42
C SER A 116 6.18 2.43 -8.90
N GLU A 117 5.61 1.48 -9.64
CA GLU A 117 5.32 1.68 -11.07
C GLU A 117 4.23 2.72 -11.29
N LEU A 118 3.15 2.70 -10.49
CA LEU A 118 2.12 3.74 -10.52
C LEU A 118 2.72 5.13 -10.29
N SER A 119 3.59 5.26 -9.30
CA SER A 119 4.24 6.54 -8.97
C SER A 119 5.13 7.03 -10.10
N LYS A 120 5.91 6.13 -10.72
CA LYS A 120 6.72 6.47 -11.90
C LYS A 120 5.83 6.99 -13.03
N LEU A 121 4.78 6.25 -13.39
CA LEU A 121 3.86 6.61 -14.48
C LEU A 121 3.22 7.98 -14.26
N LEU A 122 2.79 8.29 -13.02
CA LEU A 122 2.22 9.59 -12.68
C LEU A 122 3.24 10.73 -12.78
N VAL A 123 4.50 10.48 -12.42
CA VAL A 123 5.56 11.49 -12.36
C VAL A 123 6.20 11.75 -13.72
N MET A 124 6.28 10.74 -14.60
CA MET A 124 6.89 10.83 -15.94
C MET A 124 6.50 12.09 -16.75
N PRO A 125 5.20 12.40 -17.01
CA PRO A 125 4.83 13.57 -17.81
C PRO A 125 5.31 14.90 -17.20
N HIS A 126 5.41 14.98 -15.88
CA HIS A 126 5.93 16.15 -15.18
C HIS A 126 7.45 16.25 -15.29
N LEU A 127 8.17 15.12 -15.25
CA LEU A 127 9.61 15.08 -15.48
C LEU A 127 9.98 15.51 -16.90
N TYR A 128 9.23 15.03 -17.90
CA TYR A 128 9.40 15.46 -19.30
C TYR A 128 9.18 16.96 -19.46
N ARG A 129 8.13 17.53 -18.86
CA ARG A 129 7.92 18.99 -18.90
C ARG A 129 9.06 19.75 -18.23
N ARG A 130 9.58 19.23 -17.11
CA ARG A 130 10.67 19.85 -16.36
C ARG A 130 12.01 19.77 -17.11
N SER A 131 12.25 18.73 -17.90
CA SER A 131 13.49 18.59 -18.69
C SER A 131 13.61 19.63 -19.81
N GLN A 132 12.49 20.18 -20.27
CA GLN A 132 12.47 21.24 -21.29
C GLN A 132 12.76 22.65 -20.75
N ILE A 133 12.84 22.83 -19.43
CA ILE A 133 13.07 24.15 -18.82
C ILE A 133 14.54 24.57 -19.01
N PRO A 134 14.83 25.70 -19.67
CA PRO A 134 16.18 26.20 -19.80
C PRO A 134 16.73 26.67 -18.44
N GLY A 135 18.02 26.41 -18.19
CA GLY A 135 18.68 26.85 -16.94
C GLY A 135 18.46 25.92 -15.74
N LEU A 136 17.95 24.70 -15.96
CA LEU A 136 17.87 23.70 -14.89
C LEU A 136 19.29 23.31 -14.41
N PRO A 137 19.52 23.18 -13.09
CA PRO A 137 20.82 22.73 -12.57
C PRO A 137 21.25 21.40 -13.19
N TYR A 138 22.53 21.28 -13.56
CA TYR A 138 23.08 20.12 -14.26
C TYR A 138 22.74 18.79 -13.57
N LEU A 139 22.99 18.70 -12.26
CA LEU A 139 22.73 17.47 -11.48
C LEU A 139 21.25 17.06 -11.52
N LEU A 140 20.35 18.03 -11.48
CA LEU A 140 18.92 17.77 -11.57
C LEU A 140 18.53 17.32 -12.99
N SER A 141 19.05 17.98 -14.02
CA SER A 141 18.83 17.57 -15.41
C SER A 141 19.33 16.15 -15.67
N GLN A 142 20.50 15.80 -15.14
CA GLN A 142 21.07 14.46 -15.27
C GLN A 142 20.19 13.42 -14.55
N LYS A 143 19.73 13.71 -13.33
CA LYS A 143 18.84 12.82 -12.58
C LYS A 143 17.51 12.61 -13.29
N ILE A 144 16.92 13.67 -13.86
CA ILE A 144 15.70 13.56 -14.66
C ILE A 144 15.95 12.65 -15.88
N ARG A 145 17.02 12.87 -16.63
CA ARG A 145 17.35 12.08 -17.83
C ARG A 145 17.57 10.60 -17.50
N ASN A 146 18.22 10.30 -16.38
CA ASN A 146 18.41 8.93 -15.92
C ASN A 146 17.09 8.26 -15.53
N THR A 147 16.11 9.03 -15.05
CA THR A 147 14.80 8.51 -14.62
C THR A 147 13.83 8.34 -15.78
N THR A 148 13.90 9.19 -16.82
CA THR A 148 13.02 9.14 -17.99
C THR A 148 13.52 8.23 -19.11
N GLU A 149 14.70 7.61 -18.96
CA GLU A 149 15.37 6.79 -19.98
C GLU A 149 15.48 7.49 -21.35
N GLU A 150 15.45 8.83 -21.38
CA GLU A 150 15.60 9.58 -22.61
C GLU A 150 17.02 9.41 -23.13
N ARG A 151 17.15 8.64 -24.23
CA ARG A 151 18.35 8.70 -25.07
C ARG A 151 18.49 10.14 -25.56
N PRO A 152 19.70 10.71 -25.58
CA PRO A 152 19.88 12.05 -26.11
C PRO A 152 19.39 12.06 -27.55
N THR A 153 18.32 12.81 -27.82
CA THR A 153 18.03 13.21 -29.19
C THR A 153 19.25 14.01 -29.66
N PRO A 154 19.88 13.67 -30.80
CA PRO A 154 21.01 14.43 -31.30
C PRO A 154 20.49 15.84 -31.60
N LYS A 155 20.75 16.78 -30.69
CA LYS A 155 20.63 18.20 -31.00
C LYS A 155 21.67 18.44 -32.08
N ARG A 156 21.23 18.80 -33.29
CA ARG A 156 22.12 19.23 -34.38
C ARG A 156 23.13 20.22 -33.81
N ASP A 157 24.41 19.87 -33.89
CA ASP A 157 25.52 20.68 -33.46
C ASP A 157 25.51 22.02 -34.21
N GLN A 158 24.91 23.04 -33.61
CA GLN A 158 25.36 24.40 -33.86
C GLN A 158 26.37 24.69 -32.75
N ALA A 159 27.65 24.60 -33.12
CA ALA A 159 28.79 24.93 -32.29
C ALA A 159 28.81 26.43 -31.96
N THR A 160 27.88 26.87 -31.13
CA THR A 160 27.96 28.15 -30.44
C THR A 160 28.93 27.96 -29.28
N GLN A 161 30.00 28.76 -29.22
CA GLN A 161 30.96 28.75 -28.13
C GLN A 161 30.23 28.85 -26.78
N ALA A 162 30.11 27.72 -26.07
CA ALA A 162 29.38 27.67 -24.83
C ALA A 162 30.16 28.45 -23.76
N LYS A 163 29.52 29.46 -23.17
CA LYS A 163 30.06 30.14 -21.99
C LYS A 163 29.97 29.20 -20.80
N VAL A 164 31.12 28.86 -20.21
CA VAL A 164 31.23 28.00 -19.02
C VAL A 164 31.49 28.88 -17.80
N ARG A 165 30.90 28.51 -16.66
CA ARG A 165 31.12 29.21 -15.39
C ARG A 165 32.48 28.81 -14.81
N CYS A 166 33.22 29.77 -14.26
CA CYS A 166 34.44 29.49 -13.49
C CYS A 166 34.12 28.63 -12.26
N GLU A 167 34.77 27.49 -12.14
CA GLU A 167 34.59 26.52 -11.04
C GLU A 167 35.06 27.06 -9.69
N PHE A 168 36.14 27.83 -9.67
CA PHE A 168 36.74 28.40 -8.45
C PHE A 168 36.05 29.68 -7.96
N CYS A 169 35.25 30.33 -8.80
CA CYS A 169 34.58 31.57 -8.42
C CYS A 169 33.27 31.27 -7.65
N PRO A 170 32.98 32.01 -6.56
CA PRO A 170 31.71 31.86 -5.87
C PRO A 170 30.53 32.14 -6.81
N LEU A 171 29.48 31.31 -6.71
CA LEU A 171 28.32 31.32 -7.61
C LEU A 171 27.71 32.72 -7.82
N ARG A 172 27.71 33.55 -6.76
CA ARG A 172 27.14 34.91 -6.77
C ARG A 172 27.85 35.85 -7.74
N LYS A 173 29.15 35.64 -8.03
CA LYS A 173 29.92 36.46 -8.98
C LYS A 173 29.60 36.12 -10.44
N ASN A 174 28.99 34.96 -10.70
CA ASN A 174 28.56 34.47 -12.01
C ASN A 174 29.57 34.73 -13.15
N ARG A 175 30.87 34.57 -12.87
CA ARG A 175 31.91 34.77 -13.89
C ARG A 175 31.87 33.63 -14.88
N VAL A 176 31.77 33.98 -16.16
CA VAL A 176 31.73 33.05 -17.29
C VAL A 176 32.88 33.30 -18.24
N PHE A 177 33.44 32.24 -18.82
CA PHE A 177 34.50 32.27 -19.82
C PHE A 177 34.05 31.47 -21.04
N PHE A 178 34.63 31.73 -22.21
CA PHE A 178 34.34 30.94 -23.42
C PHE A 178 35.11 29.62 -23.35
N ASN A 179 34.43 28.50 -23.55
CA ASN A 179 35.07 27.20 -23.62
C ASN A 179 35.84 27.08 -24.95
N SER A 180 37.10 27.50 -24.96
CA SER A 180 38.07 27.12 -25.97
C SER A 180 38.51 25.69 -25.68
N ARG A 181 38.16 24.75 -26.56
CA ARG A 181 38.56 23.35 -26.47
C ARG A 181 40.08 23.27 -26.26
N GLY A 182 40.51 22.74 -25.11
CA GLY A 182 41.90 22.41 -24.83
C GLY A 182 42.54 23.26 -23.73
N PHE A 183 42.38 22.83 -22.47
CA PHE A 183 43.45 22.94 -21.49
C PHE A 183 43.45 21.64 -20.70
N GLN A 184 44.34 20.73 -21.07
CA GLN A 184 44.69 19.58 -20.25
C GLN A 184 45.43 20.14 -19.04
N ASN A 185 44.96 19.79 -17.84
CA ASN A 185 45.64 20.10 -16.60
C ASN A 185 46.93 19.26 -16.54
N GLU A 186 48.07 19.86 -16.88
CA GLU A 186 49.41 19.31 -16.59
C GLU A 186 50.15 20.25 -15.63
N THR A 187 50.35 19.74 -14.39
CA THR A 187 51.46 19.98 -13.44
C THR A 187 51.59 21.40 -12.85
N SER A 188 51.92 21.61 -11.57
CA SER A 188 52.92 20.99 -10.68
C SER A 188 52.53 21.31 -9.22
N GLU A 189 52.54 20.34 -8.29
CA GLU A 189 53.56 20.14 -7.22
C GLU A 189 53.69 21.28 -6.20
N GLU A 190 53.83 20.88 -4.92
CA GLU A 190 53.79 21.66 -3.65
C GLU A 190 52.36 22.05 -3.22
N GLU A 191 51.77 21.54 -2.13
CA GLU A 191 52.31 21.29 -0.80
C GLU A 191 51.78 19.99 -0.18
N THR A 192 52.72 19.16 0.27
CA THR A 192 52.50 18.10 1.24
C THR A 192 52.65 18.73 2.63
N PHE A 193 51.57 18.94 3.38
CA PHE A 193 51.67 18.99 4.84
C PHE A 193 50.35 18.66 5.54
N SER A 194 50.44 17.75 6.50
CA SER A 194 49.45 17.36 7.51
C SER A 194 48.28 16.48 7.08
N SER A 195 48.59 15.19 7.01
CA SER A 195 47.76 14.14 7.60
C SER A 195 47.42 14.43 9.07
N GLU A 196 46.29 13.89 9.51
CA GLU A 196 45.74 13.87 10.88
C GLU A 196 44.85 15.08 11.24
N ILE A 197 43.53 14.88 11.19
CA ILE A 197 42.59 15.11 12.31
C ILE A 197 41.16 14.73 11.84
N LEU A 198 40.65 13.66 12.46
CA LEU A 198 39.25 13.30 12.72
C LEU A 198 38.42 12.63 11.62
N ASP A 199 38.68 11.32 11.47
CA ASP A 199 37.62 10.32 11.57
C ASP A 199 36.92 10.44 12.93
N GLU A 200 35.74 11.06 12.97
CA GLU A 200 34.63 10.72 13.88
C GLU A 200 33.46 11.71 13.62
N GLU A 201 32.48 11.29 12.82
CA GLU A 201 31.04 11.52 13.05
C GLU A 201 30.22 10.95 11.87
N PHE A 202 30.25 9.62 11.75
CA PHE A 202 29.27 8.87 10.96
C PHE A 202 28.35 8.11 11.91
N SER A 203 27.54 8.85 12.67
CA SER A 203 26.36 8.33 13.34
C SER A 203 25.49 9.50 13.76
N VAL A 204 24.49 9.86 12.94
CA VAL A 204 23.13 10.30 13.31
C VAL A 204 22.45 10.69 12.00
N PHE A 205 21.69 9.77 11.42
CA PHE A 205 20.43 10.06 10.69
C PHE A 205 19.74 8.71 10.47
N ARG A 206 19.00 8.31 11.51
CA ARG A 206 17.88 7.37 11.39
C ARG A 206 16.61 8.21 11.36
#